data_AF-A0A349E8F7-F1
#
_entry.id   AF-A0A349E8F7-F1
#
_cell.length_a   1.000
_cell.length_b   1.000
_cell.length_c   1.000
_cell.angle_alpha   90.00
_cell.angle_beta   90.00
_cell.angle_gamma   90.00
#
_symmetry.space_group_name_H-M   'P 1'
#
loop_
_entity.id
_entity.type
_entity.pdbx_description
1 polymer ?
#
loop_
_entity_poly.entity_id
_entity_poly.type
_entity_poly.pdbx_seq_one_letter_code
_entity_poly.pdbx_strand_id
1 'polypeptide(L)' 'MNIPYQELEAETLRAIIEEFISREGTDYGAHEYSLEQKVQQVRNQLERG' A
#
# COMPACT_ATOMS: atom_id res chain seq x y z
N MET A 1 15.23 2.78 -12.99
CA MET A 1 15.50 3.55 -11.76
C MET A 1 14.57 2.97 -10.70
N ASN A 2 15.11 2.27 -9.69
CA ASN A 2 14.30 1.73 -8.60
C ASN A 2 14.32 2.76 -7.48
N ILE A 3 13.17 3.34 -7.12
CA ILE A 3 13.08 4.31 -6.04
C ILE A 3 12.86 3.50 -4.76
N PRO A 4 13.79 3.50 -3.80
CA PRO A 4 13.57 2.80 -2.54
C PRO A 4 12.45 3.51 -1.78
N TYR A 5 11.43 2.75 -1.40
CA TYR A 5 10.28 3.28 -0.67
C TYR A 5 10.66 3.91 0.68
N GLN A 6 11.84 3.57 1.21
CA GLN A 6 12.42 4.10 2.45
C GLN A 6 12.88 5.56 2.31
N GLU A 7 13.16 6.03 1.09
CA GLU A 7 13.52 7.43 0.83
C GLU A 7 12.30 8.34 0.61
N LEU A 8 11.10 7.77 0.56
CA LEU A 8 9.86 8.53 0.44
C LEU A 8 9.39 9.01 1.81
N GLU A 9 8.88 10.25 1.87
CA GLU A 9 8.19 10.72 3.06
C GLU A 9 7.00 9.81 3.39
N ALA A 10 6.75 9.60 4.68
CA ALA A 10 5.73 8.64 5.13
C ALA A 10 4.34 8.96 4.56
N GLU A 11 4.00 10.24 4.43
CA GLU A 11 2.75 10.69 3.81
C GLU A 11 2.70 10.42 2.31
N THR A 12 3.82 10.59 1.60
CA THR A 12 3.92 10.35 0.16
C THR A 12 3.81 8.86 -0.13
N LEU A 13 4.55 8.04 0.62
CA LEU A 13 4.45 6.58 0.51
C LEU A 13 3.01 6.11 0.80
N ARG A 14 2.37 6.67 1.82
CA ARG A 14 0.98 6.36 2.14
C ARG A 14 0.04 6.73 0.99
N ALA A 15 0.15 7.94 0.43
CA ALA A 15 -0.69 8.38 -0.68
C ALA A 15 -0.54 7.51 -1.93
N ILE A 16 0.69 7.08 -2.25
CA ILE A 16 0.97 6.16 -3.35
C ILE A 16 0.31 4.80 -3.10
N ILE A 17 0.40 4.27 -1.88
CA ILE A 17 -0.23 3.00 -1.51
C ILE A 17 -1.77 3.10 -1.56
N GLU A 18 -2.34 4.20 -1.06
CA GLU A 18 -3.78 4.46 -1.12
C GLU A 18 -4.27 4.56 -2.57
N GLU A 19 -3.53 5.24 -3.44
CA GLU A 19 -3.81 5.31 -4.87
C GLU A 19 -3.73 3.93 -5.54
N PHE A 20 -2.70 3.14 -5.20
CA PHE A 20 -2.53 1.78 -5.70
C PHE A 20 -3.73 0.89 -5.33
N ILE A 21 -4.16 0.91 -4.07
CA ILE A 21 -5.32 0.14 -3.58
C ILE A 21 -6.62 0.59 -4.27
N SER A 22 -6.77 1.90 -4.49
CA SER A 22 -7.95 2.48 -5.13
C SER A 22 -8.05 2.10 -6.62
N ARG A 23 -6.92 2.11 -7.33
CA ARG A 23 -6.85 1.78 -8.77
C ARG A 23 -6.98 0.31 -9.06
N GLU A 24 -6.41 -0.55 -8.22
CA GLU A 24 -6.52 -2.00 -8.38
C GLU A 24 -7.94 -2.52 -8.09
N GLY A 25 -8.82 -1.70 -7.50
CA GLY A 25 -10.20 -2.10 -7.21
C GLY A 25 -10.27 -3.37 -6.37
N THR A 26 -9.27 -3.56 -5.49
CA THR A 26 -9.04 -4.89 -4.90
C THR A 26 -10.11 -5.23 -3.88
N ASP A 27 -11.03 -6.07 -4.34
CA ASP A 27 -11.81 -7.02 -3.57
C ASP A 27 -10.83 -8.10 -3.06
N TYR A 28 -10.01 -7.76 -2.06
CA TYR A 28 -9.15 -8.73 -1.37
C TYR A 28 -10.04 -9.64 -0.49
N GLY A 29 -10.81 -10.50 -1.15
CA GLY A 29 -11.59 -11.57 -0.55
C GLY A 29 -12.81 -11.10 0.23
N ALA A 30 -13.64 -12.09 0.61
CA ALA A 30 -14.94 -11.96 1.27
C ALA A 30 -14.93 -11.30 2.68
N HIS A 31 -13.86 -10.59 3.06
CA HIS A 31 -13.74 -9.82 4.29
C HIS A 31 -13.49 -8.34 3.96
N GLU A 32 -14.35 -7.47 4.48
CA GLU A 32 -14.18 -6.02 4.38
C GLU A 32 -12.98 -5.56 5.21
N TYR A 33 -11.80 -5.51 4.59
CA TYR A 33 -10.63 -4.87 5.17
C TYR A 33 -10.75 -3.35 5.08
N SER A 34 -10.53 -2.65 6.19
CA SER A 34 -10.43 -1.18 6.19
C SER A 34 -9.24 -0.72 5.35
N LEU A 35 -9.32 0.51 4.82
CA LEU A 35 -8.23 1.11 4.03
C LEU A 35 -6.88 1.05 4.76
N GLU A 36 -6.87 1.32 6.06
CA GLU A 36 -5.65 1.24 6.88
C GLU A 36 -5.06 -0.17 6.92
N GLN A 37 -5.89 -1.22 7.01
CA GLN A 37 -5.40 -2.60 7.00
C GLN A 37 -4.80 -2.95 5.64
N LYS A 38 -5.42 -2.51 4.55
CA LYS A 38 -4.88 -2.68 3.19
C LYS A 38 -3.53 -1.96 3.03
N VAL A 39 -3.42 -0.73 3.56
CA VAL A 39 -2.15 0.03 3.57
C VAL A 39 -1.07 -0.74 4.33
N GLN A 40 -1.37 -1.29 5.50
CA GLN A 40 -0.40 -2.08 6.27
C GLN A 40 0.02 -3.35 5.54
N GLN A 41 -0.89 -4.03 4.84
CA GLN A 41 -0.54 -5.21 4.04
C GLN A 41 0.43 -4.87 2.91
N VAL A 42 0.20 -3.77 2.19
CA VAL A 42 1.10 -3.32 1.12
C VAL A 42 2.48 -2.94 1.69
N ARG A 43 2.52 -2.24 2.84
CA ARG A 43 3.79 -1.93 3.52
C ARG A 43 4.59 -3.18 3.89
N ASN A 44 3.92 -4.17 4.49
CA ASN A 44 4.56 -5.45 4.82
C ASN A 44 5.08 -6.20 3.58
N GLN A 45 4.41 -6.06 2.43
CA GLN A 45 4.89 -6.64 1.16
C GLN A 45 6.15 -5.93 0.66
N LEU A 46 6.18 -4.58 0.75
CA LEU A 46 7.36 -3.79 0.42
C LEU A 46 8.57 -4.13 1.31
N GLU A 47 8.36 -4.47 2.58
CA GLU A 47 9.42 -4.89 3.51
C GLU A 47 9.92 -6.33 3.26
N ARG A 48 9.14 -7.16 2.58
CA ARG A 48 9.49 -8.56 2.26
C ARG A 48 10.06 -8.73 0.84
N GLY A 49 9.99 -7.68 0.01
CA GLY A 49 10.53 -7.64 -1.36
C GLY A 49 11.95 -7.11 -1.43
#